data_AF-A0A2A2KYN3-F1
#
_entry.id   AF-A0A2A2KYN3-F1
#
_cell.length_a   1.000
_cell.length_b   1.000
_cell.length_c   1.000
_cell.angle_alpha   90.00
_cell.angle_beta   90.00
_cell.angle_gamma   90.00
#
_symmetry.space_group_name_H-M   'P 1'
#
loop_
_entity.id
_entity.type
_entity.pdbx_description
1 polymer ?
#
loop_
_entity_poly.entity_id
_entity_poly.type
_entity_poly.pdbx_seq_one_letter_code
_entity_poly.pdbx_strand_id
1 'polypeptide(L)'
;MCFFKLLIGLLATCAVVSAQNNTTICDTNSVSALLSCYNTYLNGYNMSLINNALPDYWDFHTIRMNWLEQNGIHVQPNICIMFRNLQKCVQPYSCLNGAGAYTQMGAYNSTEAFDWWLDFVVSQFQCNAGYNALMQEFYCISFCGSYHEAALDACSDQMHQQIANGTDVCVATQGFLDCHKNIITGCCDNLAGAYDCNLQLAAMNATVNPCINMGKLTCPSMAVKLPNKQPNFDAITKIRENLALRAELIHN
;
A
#
# COMPACT_ATOMS: atom_id res chain seq x y z
N MET A 1 8.27 10.36 3.03
CA MET A 1 8.97 9.08 3.26
C MET A 1 8.31 8.07 4.24
N CYS A 2 7.34 8.38 5.11
CA CYS A 2 6.87 7.43 6.13
C CYS A 2 5.58 6.63 5.82
N PHE A 3 4.66 7.16 5.00
CA PHE A 3 3.32 6.55 4.85
C PHE A 3 3.32 5.12 4.25
N PHE A 4 4.35 4.73 3.51
CA PHE A 4 4.46 3.39 2.91
C PHE A 4 5.45 2.46 3.62
N LYS A 5 6.42 2.99 4.40
CA LYS A 5 7.18 2.17 5.35
C LYS A 5 6.23 1.47 6.33
N LEU A 6 5.12 2.15 6.65
CA LEU A 6 4.04 1.69 7.50
C LEU A 6 3.11 0.64 6.88
N LEU A 7 3.31 0.21 5.63
CA LEU A 7 2.64 -0.99 5.10
C LEU A 7 3.58 -2.19 5.00
N ILE A 8 4.89 -1.94 4.82
CA ILE A 8 5.85 -2.95 4.39
C ILE A 8 6.75 -3.41 5.55
N GLY A 9 7.05 -2.54 6.53
CA GLY A 9 7.86 -2.90 7.70
C GLY A 9 7.18 -3.83 8.71
N LEU A 10 5.92 -4.20 8.49
CA LEU A 10 5.00 -4.62 9.55
C LEU A 10 4.73 -6.13 9.66
N LEU A 11 5.31 -6.95 8.78
CA LEU A 11 5.04 -8.40 8.76
C LEU A 11 6.28 -9.27 9.00
N ALA A 12 7.44 -8.67 9.32
CA ALA A 12 8.70 -9.39 9.40
C ALA A 12 9.04 -10.01 10.77
N THR A 13 8.29 -9.77 11.86
CA THR A 13 8.69 -10.32 13.18
C THR A 13 7.55 -10.95 13.98
N CYS A 14 7.59 -12.29 13.97
CA CYS A 14 7.21 -13.21 15.04
C CYS A 14 5.72 -13.39 15.41
N ALA A 15 4.98 -14.09 14.56
CA ALA A 15 4.21 -15.28 14.95
C ALA A 15 3.69 -15.96 13.68
N VAL A 16 3.80 -17.28 13.63
CA VAL A 16 3.23 -18.12 12.58
C VAL A 16 1.71 -18.05 12.69
N VAL A 17 1.08 -16.98 12.19
CA VAL A 17 -0.18 -17.19 11.50
C VAL A 17 0.24 -17.96 10.28
N SER A 18 -0.11 -19.25 10.22
CA SER A 18 -0.05 -20.01 8.98
C SER A 18 -0.96 -19.30 7.98
N ALA A 19 -0.45 -18.24 7.35
CA ALA A 19 -0.91 -17.82 6.06
C ALA A 19 -0.88 -19.12 5.26
N GLN A 20 -2.05 -19.57 4.80
CA GLN A 20 -2.10 -20.57 3.77
C GLN A 20 -1.43 -19.93 2.56
N ASN A 21 -0.09 -20.02 2.54
CA ASN A 21 0.71 -19.94 1.36
C ASN A 21 0.25 -21.12 0.51
N ASN A 22 -0.87 -20.95 -0.17
CA ASN A 22 -1.08 -21.61 -1.44
C ASN A 22 0.07 -21.08 -2.31
N THR A 23 1.25 -21.69 -2.18
CA THR A 23 2.36 -21.54 -3.10
C THR A 23 1.88 -22.12 -4.41
N THR A 24 1.05 -21.36 -5.11
CA THR A 24 0.67 -21.65 -6.47
C THR A 24 1.93 -21.36 -7.26
N ILE A 25 2.70 -22.41 -7.52
CA ILE A 25 3.93 -22.34 -8.28
C ILE A 25 3.53 -22.01 -9.72
N CYS A 26 4.03 -20.89 -10.24
CA CYS A 26 3.92 -20.57 -11.65
C CYS A 26 4.77 -21.57 -12.46
N ASP A 27 4.25 -22.08 -13.58
CA ASP A 27 5.10 -22.81 -14.52
C ASP A 27 6.14 -21.87 -15.18
N THR A 28 7.20 -22.44 -15.74
CA THR A 28 8.32 -21.66 -16.30
C THR A 28 7.91 -20.68 -17.39
N ASN A 29 6.91 -21.01 -18.22
CA ASN A 29 6.42 -20.11 -19.26
C ASN A 29 5.67 -18.94 -18.63
N SER A 30 4.84 -19.21 -17.62
CA SER A 30 4.16 -18.17 -16.83
C SER A 30 5.16 -17.23 -16.16
N VAL A 31 6.23 -17.74 -15.54
CA VAL A 31 7.29 -16.90 -14.92
C VAL A 31 7.95 -15.99 -15.96
N SER A 32 8.31 -16.53 -17.13
CA SER A 32 8.94 -15.75 -18.20
C SER A 32 8.01 -14.64 -18.74
N ALA A 33 6.72 -14.94 -18.89
CA ALA A 33 5.73 -13.95 -19.29
C ALA A 33 5.51 -12.87 -18.21
N LEU A 34 5.45 -13.26 -16.93
CA LEU A 34 5.36 -12.33 -15.80
C LEU A 34 6.57 -11.38 -15.76
N LEU A 35 7.79 -11.90 -15.92
CA LEU A 35 9.01 -11.08 -16.02
C LEU A 35 8.92 -10.09 -17.19
N SER A 36 8.40 -10.49 -18.35
CA SER A 36 8.17 -9.58 -19.47
C SER A 36 7.17 -8.46 -19.15
N CYS A 37 6.10 -8.78 -18.41
CA CYS A 37 5.14 -7.79 -17.92
C CYS A 37 5.79 -6.80 -16.95
N TYR A 38 6.56 -7.31 -15.98
CA TYR A 38 7.29 -6.49 -15.01
C TYR A 38 8.38 -5.65 -15.65
N ASN A 39 9.09 -6.14 -16.65
CA ASN A 39 10.07 -5.35 -17.39
C ASN A 39 9.42 -4.13 -18.06
N THR A 40 8.24 -4.31 -18.66
CA THR A 40 7.48 -3.19 -19.25
C THR A 40 7.03 -2.18 -18.19
N TYR A 41 6.59 -2.67 -17.03
CA TYR A 41 6.20 -1.83 -15.89
C TYR A 41 7.37 -1.03 -15.32
N LEU A 42 8.51 -1.69 -15.09
CA LEU A 42 9.76 -1.10 -14.59
C LEU A 42 10.33 -0.06 -15.54
N ASN A 43 10.24 -0.28 -16.87
CA ASN A 43 10.68 0.70 -17.86
C ASN A 43 9.98 2.05 -17.71
N GLY A 44 8.72 2.06 -17.23
CA GLY A 44 8.00 3.30 -16.93
C GLY A 44 8.64 4.16 -15.81
N TYR A 45 9.46 3.54 -14.98
CA TYR A 45 10.25 4.16 -13.91
C TYR A 45 11.73 4.32 -14.28
N ASN A 46 12.10 4.12 -15.56
CA ASN A 46 13.49 4.04 -16.01
C ASN A 46 14.30 2.94 -15.31
N MET A 47 13.65 1.83 -14.96
CA MET A 47 14.26 0.63 -14.39
C MET A 47 14.14 -0.55 -15.35
N SER A 48 14.94 -1.58 -15.15
CA SER A 48 14.86 -2.84 -15.90
C SER A 48 15.03 -4.03 -14.97
N LEU A 49 14.76 -5.23 -15.49
CA LEU A 49 15.21 -6.46 -14.85
C LEU A 49 16.75 -6.51 -14.75
N ILE A 50 17.26 -7.22 -13.74
CA ILE A 50 18.69 -7.48 -13.54
C ILE A 50 18.92 -8.98 -13.68
N ASN A 51 19.72 -9.41 -14.66
CA ASN A 51 19.98 -10.84 -14.91
C ASN A 51 18.70 -11.69 -15.06
N ASN A 52 17.67 -11.15 -15.74
CA ASN A 52 16.33 -11.76 -15.87
C ASN A 52 15.60 -11.97 -14.53
N ALA A 53 15.92 -11.19 -13.50
CA ALA A 53 15.23 -11.17 -12.22
C ALA A 53 14.69 -9.76 -11.90
N LEU A 54 13.71 -9.69 -11.00
CA LEU A 54 13.25 -8.42 -10.45
C LEU A 54 14.42 -7.67 -9.78
N PRO A 55 14.49 -6.33 -9.90
CA PRO A 55 15.43 -5.54 -9.12
C PRO A 55 15.04 -5.59 -7.63
N ASP A 56 15.94 -5.09 -6.79
CA ASP A 56 15.65 -4.84 -5.38
C ASP A 56 14.34 -4.03 -5.25
N TYR A 57 13.45 -4.50 -4.38
CA TYR A 57 12.14 -3.86 -4.20
C TYR A 57 12.27 -2.42 -3.72
N TRP A 58 13.19 -2.16 -2.79
CA TRP A 58 13.35 -0.86 -2.14
C TRP A 58 13.96 0.19 -3.07
N ASP A 59 14.81 -0.21 -4.02
CA ASP A 59 15.24 0.66 -5.12
C ASP A 59 14.05 1.12 -5.97
N PHE A 60 13.19 0.18 -6.39
CA PHE A 60 11.97 0.49 -7.14
C PHE A 60 11.01 1.39 -6.34
N HIS A 61 10.77 1.01 -5.08
CA HIS A 61 9.91 1.75 -4.18
C HIS A 61 10.38 3.20 -4.02
N THR A 62 11.69 3.39 -3.78
CA THR A 62 12.31 4.70 -3.62
C THR A 62 12.12 5.56 -4.87
N ILE A 63 12.33 5.02 -6.07
CA ILE A 63 12.12 5.75 -7.33
C ILE A 63 10.66 6.21 -7.47
N ARG A 64 9.69 5.32 -7.20
CA ARG A 64 8.27 5.67 -7.26
C ARG A 64 7.88 6.70 -6.21
N MET A 65 8.40 6.61 -4.99
CA MET A 65 8.12 7.59 -3.93
C MET A 65 8.74 8.96 -4.27
N ASN A 66 9.96 8.99 -4.82
CA ASN A 66 10.59 10.22 -5.27
C ASN A 66 9.76 10.94 -6.34
N TRP A 67 9.10 10.18 -7.25
CA TRP A 67 8.17 10.77 -8.21
C TRP A 67 7.00 11.48 -7.53
N LEU A 68 6.39 10.86 -6.51
CA LEU A 68 5.30 11.48 -5.73
C LEU A 68 5.79 12.68 -4.91
N GLU A 69 6.99 12.63 -4.34
CA GLU A 69 7.55 13.73 -3.56
C GLU A 69 7.84 14.96 -4.44
N GLN A 70 8.43 14.74 -5.62
CA GLN A 70 8.78 15.79 -6.58
C GLN A 70 7.55 16.39 -7.28
N ASN A 71 6.59 15.56 -7.69
CA ASN A 71 5.47 15.97 -8.53
C ASN A 71 4.12 16.10 -7.77
N GLY A 72 4.09 15.70 -6.50
CA GLY A 72 2.85 15.63 -5.72
C GLY A 72 1.86 14.60 -6.27
N ILE A 73 0.58 14.74 -5.90
CA ILE A 73 -0.47 13.81 -6.33
C ILE A 73 -0.72 13.81 -7.85
N HIS A 74 -0.21 14.79 -8.59
CA HIS A 74 -0.40 14.92 -10.03
C HIS A 74 0.22 13.79 -10.85
N VAL A 75 1.20 13.06 -10.29
CA VAL A 75 1.81 11.90 -10.96
C VAL A 75 1.02 10.60 -10.76
N GLN A 76 0.10 10.56 -9.79
CA GLN A 76 -0.70 9.36 -9.48
C GLN A 76 -1.51 8.82 -10.67
N PRO A 77 -2.12 9.65 -11.56
CA PRO A 77 -2.74 9.15 -12.78
C PRO A 77 -1.77 8.33 -13.65
N ASN A 78 -0.52 8.78 -13.81
CA ASN A 78 0.50 8.08 -14.59
C ASN A 78 0.94 6.77 -13.92
N ILE A 79 1.18 6.81 -12.60
CA ILE A 79 1.46 5.61 -11.80
C ILE A 79 0.35 4.56 -12.01
N CYS A 80 -0.91 4.99 -11.95
CA CYS A 80 -2.04 4.11 -12.12
C CYS A 80 -2.28 3.63 -13.56
N ILE A 81 -1.88 4.41 -14.58
CA ILE A 81 -1.87 3.93 -15.97
C ILE A 81 -0.84 2.80 -16.12
N MET A 82 0.39 3.01 -15.66
CA MET A 82 1.46 2.01 -15.72
C MET A 82 1.05 0.74 -14.98
N PHE A 83 0.52 0.89 -13.76
CA PHE A 83 0.09 -0.24 -12.96
C PHE A 83 -1.12 -0.98 -13.57
N ARG A 84 -2.13 -0.29 -14.11
CA ARG A 84 -3.24 -0.98 -14.81
C ARG A 84 -2.77 -1.73 -16.06
N ASN A 85 -1.73 -1.26 -16.74
CA ASN A 85 -1.11 -2.00 -17.84
C ASN A 85 -0.41 -3.27 -17.32
N LEU A 86 0.31 -3.18 -16.19
CA LEU A 86 0.85 -4.37 -15.50
C LEU A 86 -0.28 -5.34 -15.15
N GLN A 87 -1.35 -4.87 -14.50
CA GLN A 87 -2.50 -5.71 -14.13
C GLN A 87 -3.08 -6.44 -15.33
N LYS A 88 -3.29 -5.77 -16.45
CA LYS A 88 -3.78 -6.40 -17.68
C LYS A 88 -2.81 -7.43 -18.23
N CYS A 89 -1.51 -7.16 -18.17
CA CYS A 89 -0.48 -8.06 -18.67
C CYS A 89 -0.35 -9.34 -17.83
N VAL A 90 -0.48 -9.22 -16.50
CA VAL A 90 -0.39 -10.37 -15.60
C VAL A 90 -1.70 -11.16 -15.50
N GLN A 91 -2.81 -10.66 -16.04
CA GLN A 91 -3.99 -11.47 -16.30
C GLN A 91 -3.77 -12.24 -17.60
N PRO A 92 -3.75 -13.59 -17.60
CA PRO A 92 -4.61 -14.45 -16.78
C PRO A 92 -3.89 -15.29 -15.70
N TYR A 93 -2.68 -14.92 -15.28
CA TYR A 93 -1.85 -15.77 -14.40
C TYR A 93 -2.39 -15.80 -12.96
N SER A 94 -3.21 -16.80 -12.64
CA SER A 94 -3.73 -17.05 -11.29
C SER A 94 -2.64 -17.40 -10.27
N CYS A 95 -1.44 -17.76 -10.74
CA CYS A 95 -0.30 -18.08 -9.89
C CYS A 95 0.33 -16.84 -9.21
N LEU A 96 -0.02 -15.61 -9.62
CA LEU A 96 0.41 -14.37 -8.95
C LEU A 96 -0.34 -14.09 -7.62
N ASN A 97 -0.92 -15.12 -7.01
CA ASN A 97 -1.65 -15.03 -5.75
C ASN A 97 -0.74 -15.40 -4.58
N GLY A 98 0.18 -14.50 -4.22
CA GLY A 98 1.12 -14.67 -3.12
C GLY A 98 2.57 -14.33 -3.49
N ALA A 99 3.43 -14.26 -2.48
CA ALA A 99 4.87 -13.99 -2.62
C ALA A 99 5.64 -15.08 -3.41
N GLY A 100 5.07 -16.28 -3.58
CA GLY A 100 5.74 -17.39 -4.25
C GLY A 100 6.15 -17.09 -5.69
N ALA A 101 5.28 -16.46 -6.48
CA ALA A 101 5.58 -16.07 -7.85
C ALA A 101 6.73 -15.07 -7.93
N TYR A 102 6.84 -14.15 -6.97
CA TYR A 102 7.92 -13.17 -6.89
C TYR A 102 9.26 -13.80 -6.53
N THR A 103 9.24 -14.84 -5.69
CA THR A 103 10.43 -15.68 -5.45
C THR A 103 10.89 -16.35 -6.75
N GLN A 104 9.96 -16.86 -7.58
CA GLN A 104 10.29 -17.45 -8.88
C GLN A 104 10.79 -16.44 -9.91
N MET A 105 10.36 -15.18 -9.81
CA MET A 105 10.86 -14.05 -10.60
C MET A 105 12.19 -13.49 -10.08
N GLY A 106 12.79 -14.12 -9.07
CA GLY A 106 14.14 -13.80 -8.59
C GLY A 106 14.21 -12.63 -7.62
N ALA A 107 13.14 -12.31 -6.88
CA ALA A 107 13.26 -11.45 -5.70
C ALA A 107 14.34 -11.99 -4.75
N TYR A 108 15.13 -11.12 -4.13
CA TYR A 108 16.37 -11.50 -3.45
C TYR A 108 16.16 -12.44 -2.26
N ASN A 109 15.03 -12.28 -1.56
CA ASN A 109 14.63 -13.12 -0.44
C ASN A 109 13.10 -13.14 -0.28
N SER A 110 12.61 -13.92 0.69
CA SER A 110 11.17 -14.04 0.96
C SER A 110 10.51 -12.74 1.42
N THR A 111 11.24 -11.86 2.10
CA THR A 111 10.74 -10.55 2.54
C THR A 111 10.51 -9.67 1.33
N GLU A 112 11.49 -9.54 0.43
CA GLU A 112 11.29 -8.74 -0.79
C GLU A 112 10.24 -9.33 -1.73
N ALA A 113 10.14 -10.66 -1.81
CA ALA A 113 9.08 -11.32 -2.56
C ALA A 113 7.69 -10.96 -2.00
N PHE A 114 7.59 -10.85 -0.68
CA PHE A 114 6.40 -10.38 0.01
C PHE A 114 6.15 -8.89 -0.25
N ASP A 115 7.18 -8.05 -0.21
CA ASP A 115 7.07 -6.61 -0.46
C ASP A 115 6.54 -6.32 -1.88
N TRP A 116 7.09 -7.00 -2.89
CA TRP A 116 6.62 -6.90 -4.27
C TRP A 116 5.16 -7.32 -4.44
N TRP A 117 4.75 -8.40 -3.76
CA TRP A 117 3.37 -8.88 -3.81
C TRP A 117 2.41 -7.92 -3.11
N LEU A 118 2.77 -7.47 -1.90
CA LEU A 118 1.97 -6.52 -1.14
C LEU A 118 1.80 -5.22 -1.92
N ASP A 119 2.88 -4.73 -2.55
CA ASP A 119 2.85 -3.56 -3.42
C ASP A 119 1.84 -3.69 -4.57
N PHE A 120 1.79 -4.87 -5.21
CA PHE A 120 0.85 -5.15 -6.28
C PHE A 120 -0.61 -5.09 -5.79
N VAL A 121 -0.91 -5.72 -4.65
CA VAL A 121 -2.27 -5.73 -4.06
C VAL A 121 -2.69 -4.34 -3.60
N VAL A 122 -1.79 -3.61 -2.97
CA VAL A 122 -2.03 -2.24 -2.49
C VAL A 122 -2.25 -1.31 -3.68
N SER A 123 -1.40 -1.40 -4.71
CA SER A 123 -1.56 -0.64 -5.96
C SER A 123 -2.88 -0.99 -6.66
N GLN A 124 -3.35 -2.24 -6.59
CA GLN A 124 -4.66 -2.64 -7.09
C GLN A 124 -5.79 -1.88 -6.43
N PHE A 125 -5.76 -1.72 -5.12
CA PHE A 125 -6.74 -0.91 -4.42
C PHE A 125 -6.60 0.57 -4.78
N GLN A 126 -5.39 1.13 -4.65
CA GLN A 126 -5.12 2.57 -4.83
C GLN A 126 -5.45 3.07 -6.24
N CYS A 127 -5.25 2.24 -7.26
CA CYS A 127 -5.48 2.63 -8.66
C CYS A 127 -6.86 2.24 -9.21
N ASN A 128 -7.69 1.60 -8.38
CA ASN A 128 -9.06 1.23 -8.71
C ASN A 128 -10.02 1.76 -7.65
N ALA A 129 -10.49 0.92 -6.72
CA ALA A 129 -11.54 1.27 -5.76
C ALA A 129 -11.18 2.45 -4.84
N GLY A 130 -9.91 2.58 -4.46
CA GLY A 130 -9.42 3.67 -3.61
C GLY A 130 -9.03 4.94 -4.35
N TYR A 131 -9.04 4.95 -5.69
CA TYR A 131 -8.44 6.03 -6.47
C TYR A 131 -9.03 7.40 -6.17
N ASN A 132 -10.37 7.53 -6.19
CA ASN A 132 -11.00 8.83 -5.99
C ASN A 132 -10.77 9.39 -4.59
N ALA A 133 -10.82 8.54 -3.55
CA ALA A 133 -10.55 8.94 -2.18
C ALA A 133 -9.08 9.33 -1.98
N LEU A 134 -8.13 8.56 -2.56
CA LEU A 134 -6.71 8.91 -2.57
C LEU A 134 -6.48 10.27 -3.22
N MET A 135 -7.04 10.51 -4.42
CA MET A 135 -6.86 11.76 -5.14
C MET A 135 -7.39 12.98 -4.35
N GLN A 136 -8.42 12.78 -3.53
CA GLN A 136 -9.00 13.84 -2.69
C GLN A 136 -8.18 14.08 -1.42
N GLU A 137 -7.80 13.00 -0.73
CA GLU A 137 -7.26 13.07 0.63
C GLU A 137 -5.73 12.94 0.71
N PHE A 138 -5.05 12.75 -0.43
CA PHE A 138 -3.61 12.45 -0.50
C PHE A 138 -2.74 13.30 0.42
N TYR A 139 -2.87 14.63 0.36
CA TYR A 139 -2.00 15.51 1.13
C TYR A 139 -2.26 15.40 2.62
N CYS A 140 -3.52 15.25 3.02
CA CYS A 140 -3.86 15.08 4.43
C CYS A 140 -3.34 13.74 4.93
N ILE A 141 -3.66 12.65 4.23
CA ILE A 141 -3.18 11.31 4.55
C ILE A 141 -1.65 11.30 4.64
N SER A 142 -0.93 11.78 3.62
CA SER A 142 0.54 11.80 3.60
C SER A 142 1.14 12.57 4.77
N PHE A 143 0.59 13.74 5.12
CA PHE A 143 1.01 14.48 6.30
C PHE A 143 0.72 13.67 7.57
N CYS A 144 -0.51 13.17 7.68
CA CYS A 144 -1.02 12.51 8.85
C CYS A 144 -0.20 11.30 9.26
N GLY A 145 0.12 10.39 8.34
CA GLY A 145 0.89 9.20 8.69
C GLY A 145 2.38 9.45 8.82
N SER A 146 2.89 10.59 8.36
CA SER A 146 4.23 11.02 8.75
C SER A 146 4.23 11.60 10.17
N TYR A 147 3.19 12.37 10.53
CA TYR A 147 3.08 12.99 11.85
C TYR A 147 2.69 11.98 12.96
N HIS A 148 1.87 10.99 12.62
CA HIS A 148 1.38 9.95 13.54
C HIS A 148 2.01 8.57 13.31
N GLU A 149 3.19 8.49 12.67
CA GLU A 149 3.87 7.22 12.36
C GLU A 149 3.94 6.28 13.58
N ALA A 150 4.46 6.78 14.72
CA ALA A 150 4.56 5.99 15.95
C ALA A 150 3.21 5.51 16.51
N ALA A 151 2.14 6.28 16.32
CA ALA A 151 0.81 5.89 16.79
C ALA A 151 0.18 4.82 15.88
N LEU A 152 0.43 4.92 14.57
CA LEU A 152 0.00 3.92 13.60
C LEU A 152 0.79 2.61 13.79
N ASP A 153 2.10 2.68 14.03
CA ASP A 153 2.92 1.50 14.36
C ASP A 153 2.41 0.81 15.64
N ALA A 154 2.06 1.59 16.67
CA ALA A 154 1.50 1.07 17.90
C ALA A 154 0.17 0.31 17.71
N CYS A 155 -0.63 0.64 16.69
CA CYS A 155 -1.83 -0.13 16.35
C CYS A 155 -1.48 -1.57 15.96
N SER A 156 -0.39 -1.77 15.24
CA SER A 156 0.07 -3.11 14.85
C SER A 156 0.73 -3.86 16.00
N ASP A 157 1.57 -3.19 16.78
CA ASP A 157 2.15 -3.79 17.98
C ASP A 157 1.05 -4.30 18.91
N GLN A 158 -0.02 -3.52 19.07
CA GLN A 158 -1.19 -3.93 19.83
C GLN A 158 -1.88 -5.15 19.21
N MET A 159 -2.06 -5.21 17.89
CA MET A 159 -2.62 -6.38 17.20
C MET A 159 -1.77 -7.64 17.45
N HIS A 160 -0.46 -7.54 17.29
CA HIS A 160 0.46 -8.66 17.53
C HIS A 160 0.43 -9.13 18.98
N GLN A 161 0.44 -8.19 19.94
CA GLN A 161 0.31 -8.52 21.36
C GLN A 161 -1.03 -9.20 21.67
N GLN A 162 -2.14 -8.72 21.08
CA GLN A 162 -3.45 -9.34 21.26
C GLN A 162 -3.47 -10.78 20.75
N ILE A 163 -2.93 -11.03 19.55
CA ILE A 163 -2.81 -12.38 18.97
C ILE A 163 -1.93 -13.27 19.85
N ALA A 164 -0.76 -12.78 20.27
CA ALA A 164 0.15 -13.52 21.15
C ALA A 164 -0.49 -13.88 22.51
N ASN A 165 -1.39 -13.03 23.00
CA ASN A 165 -2.16 -13.26 24.22
C ASN A 165 -3.44 -14.09 24.01
N GLY A 166 -3.64 -14.69 22.84
CA GLY A 166 -4.74 -15.61 22.54
C GLY A 166 -6.04 -14.96 22.07
N THR A 167 -6.02 -13.69 21.69
CA THR A 167 -7.18 -13.04 21.05
C THR A 167 -7.43 -13.66 19.67
N ASP A 168 -8.70 -13.84 19.28
CA ASP A 168 -9.09 -14.27 17.94
C ASP A 168 -8.45 -13.36 16.88
N VAL A 169 -7.78 -13.94 15.88
CA VAL A 169 -7.03 -13.18 14.87
C VAL A 169 -7.91 -12.16 14.16
N CYS A 170 -9.17 -12.50 13.86
CA CYS A 170 -10.05 -11.56 13.18
C CYS A 170 -10.48 -10.39 14.08
N VAL A 171 -10.64 -10.64 15.39
CA VAL A 171 -10.92 -9.57 16.37
C VAL A 171 -9.73 -8.63 16.50
N ALA A 172 -8.51 -9.17 16.62
CA ALA A 172 -7.30 -8.36 16.71
C ALA A 172 -7.07 -7.54 15.43
N THR A 173 -7.25 -8.15 14.26
CA THR A 173 -7.14 -7.45 12.96
C THR A 173 -8.22 -6.38 12.78
N GLN A 174 -9.46 -6.62 13.21
CA GLN A 174 -10.48 -5.56 13.20
C GLN A 174 -10.07 -4.39 14.12
N GLY A 175 -9.52 -4.67 15.30
CA GLY A 175 -8.98 -3.66 16.21
C GLY A 175 -7.87 -2.82 15.59
N PHE A 176 -6.96 -3.43 14.83
CA PHE A 176 -5.96 -2.74 14.03
C PHE A 176 -6.59 -1.78 13.00
N LEU A 177 -7.55 -2.27 12.21
CA LEU A 177 -8.25 -1.47 11.20
C LEU A 177 -8.96 -0.27 11.83
N ASP A 178 -9.62 -0.47 12.97
CA ASP A 178 -10.32 0.60 13.69
C ASP A 178 -9.35 1.62 14.30
N CYS A 179 -8.20 1.18 14.82
CA CYS A 179 -7.16 2.05 15.37
C CYS A 179 -6.62 3.01 14.30
N HIS A 180 -6.21 2.47 13.16
CA HIS A 180 -5.77 3.20 11.97
C HIS A 180 -6.81 4.22 11.50
N LYS A 181 -8.03 3.74 11.25
CA LYS A 181 -9.17 4.57 10.84
C LYS A 181 -9.38 5.75 11.78
N ASN A 182 -9.35 5.52 13.10
CA ASN A 182 -9.61 6.55 14.09
C ASN A 182 -8.50 7.61 14.12
N ILE A 183 -7.23 7.22 14.03
CA ILE A 183 -6.09 8.15 13.94
C ILE A 183 -6.23 9.03 12.70
N ILE A 184 -6.42 8.41 11.53
CA ILE A 184 -6.54 9.16 10.27
C ILE A 184 -7.80 10.03 10.25
N THR A 185 -8.93 9.56 10.80
CA THR A 185 -10.17 10.35 10.90
C THR A 185 -9.99 11.58 11.78
N GLY A 186 -9.33 11.43 12.94
CA GLY A 186 -9.12 12.53 13.89
C GLY A 186 -8.16 13.62 13.36
N CYS A 187 -7.30 13.24 12.43
CA CYS A 187 -6.28 14.08 11.82
C CYS A 187 -6.72 14.70 10.49
N CYS A 188 -7.52 13.97 9.72
CA CYS A 188 -8.08 14.37 8.44
C CYS A 188 -9.61 14.45 8.55
N ASP A 189 -10.32 13.49 7.96
CA ASP A 189 -11.77 13.38 8.03
C ASP A 189 -12.23 11.92 7.86
N ASN A 190 -13.54 11.72 7.83
CA ASN A 190 -14.14 10.40 7.67
C ASN A 190 -13.80 9.72 6.33
N LEU A 191 -13.58 10.48 5.25
CA LEU A 191 -13.22 9.89 3.96
C LEU A 191 -11.79 9.37 4.00
N ALA A 192 -10.86 10.14 4.57
CA ALA A 192 -9.48 9.73 4.76
C ALA A 192 -9.38 8.50 5.67
N GLY A 193 -10.12 8.48 6.78
CA GLY A 193 -10.17 7.31 7.66
C GLY A 193 -10.79 6.07 7.00
N ALA A 194 -11.85 6.25 6.21
CA ALA A 194 -12.42 5.16 5.42
C ALA A 194 -11.43 4.63 4.37
N TYR A 195 -10.71 5.53 3.68
CA TYR A 195 -9.68 5.15 2.73
C TYR A 195 -8.57 4.33 3.39
N ASP A 196 -8.01 4.80 4.50
CA ASP A 196 -6.91 4.12 5.19
C ASP A 196 -7.37 2.73 5.68
N CYS A 197 -8.55 2.64 6.29
CA CYS A 197 -9.13 1.35 6.68
C CYS A 197 -9.23 0.38 5.48
N ASN A 198 -9.78 0.82 4.35
CA ASN A 198 -9.95 -0.05 3.18
C ASN A 198 -8.61 -0.38 2.49
N LEU A 199 -7.62 0.51 2.55
CA LEU A 199 -6.25 0.25 2.09
C LEU A 199 -5.61 -0.86 2.91
N GLN A 200 -5.69 -0.76 4.24
CA GLN A 200 -5.20 -1.78 5.16
C GLN A 200 -5.98 -3.09 5.00
N LEU A 201 -7.31 -3.04 4.81
CA LEU A 201 -8.12 -4.21 4.53
C LEU A 201 -7.70 -4.91 3.24
N ALA A 202 -7.33 -4.17 2.19
CA ALA A 202 -6.82 -4.74 0.94
C ALA A 202 -5.47 -5.46 1.16
N ALA A 203 -4.56 -4.86 1.92
CA ALA A 203 -3.31 -5.50 2.34
C ALA A 203 -3.55 -6.75 3.19
N MET A 204 -4.48 -6.69 4.15
CA MET A 204 -4.83 -7.80 5.03
C MET A 204 -5.60 -8.90 4.30
N ASN A 205 -6.33 -8.61 3.23
CA ASN A 205 -6.96 -9.65 2.40
C ASN A 205 -5.92 -10.57 1.77
N ALA A 206 -4.75 -10.02 1.48
CA ALA A 206 -3.62 -10.78 0.98
C ALA A 206 -3.16 -11.80 2.04
N THR A 207 -3.09 -11.41 3.31
CA THR A 207 -2.42 -12.19 4.38
C THR A 207 -3.36 -12.95 5.33
N VAL A 208 -4.59 -12.48 5.52
CA VAL A 208 -5.60 -12.96 6.50
C VAL A 208 -6.97 -13.21 5.85
N ASN A 209 -6.96 -13.77 4.64
CA ASN A 209 -8.13 -14.05 3.79
C ASN A 209 -9.33 -14.74 4.53
N PRO A 210 -9.14 -15.69 5.47
CA PRO A 210 -10.26 -16.32 6.18
C PRO A 210 -11.17 -15.34 6.93
N CYS A 211 -10.62 -14.29 7.55
CA CYS A 211 -11.42 -13.32 8.31
C CYS A 211 -12.35 -12.50 7.40
N ILE A 212 -11.90 -12.22 6.18
CA ILE A 212 -12.69 -11.46 5.18
C ILE A 212 -13.79 -12.33 4.60
N ASN A 213 -13.49 -13.58 4.25
CA ASN A 213 -14.49 -14.52 3.74
C ASN A 213 -15.60 -14.81 4.77
N MET A 214 -15.28 -14.72 6.07
CA MET A 214 -16.26 -14.81 7.15
C MET A 214 -17.02 -13.50 7.42
N GLY A 215 -16.71 -12.41 6.73
CA GLY A 215 -17.32 -11.10 6.95
C GLY A 215 -16.98 -10.49 8.32
N LYS A 216 -15.87 -10.91 8.95
CA LYS A 216 -15.45 -10.44 10.28
C LYS A 216 -14.64 -9.14 10.24
N LEU A 217 -14.09 -8.79 9.09
CA LEU A 217 -13.39 -7.51 8.89
C LEU A 217 -14.30 -6.55 8.13
N THR A 218 -14.43 -5.33 8.64
CA THR A 218 -15.29 -4.30 8.06
C THR A 218 -14.62 -2.94 8.11
N CYS A 219 -14.80 -2.19 7.02
CA CYS A 219 -14.39 -0.79 6.91
C CYS A 219 -15.57 0.04 6.38
N PRO A 220 -15.64 1.34 6.71
CA PRO A 220 -16.66 2.22 6.17
C PRO A 220 -16.58 2.30 4.63
N SER A 221 -17.72 2.57 3.99
CA SER A 221 -17.74 2.85 2.54
C SER A 221 -16.99 4.15 2.23
N MET A 222 -16.16 4.13 1.19
CA MET A 222 -15.46 5.31 0.66
C MET A 222 -16.34 6.13 -0.29
N ALA A 223 -17.64 6.28 0.01
CA ALA A 223 -18.55 7.02 -0.84
C ALA A 223 -18.10 8.48 -0.97
N VAL A 224 -17.39 8.78 -2.06
CA VAL A 224 -16.92 10.13 -2.36
C VAL A 224 -18.14 10.98 -2.65
N LYS A 225 -18.43 11.96 -1.79
CA LYS A 225 -19.30 13.07 -2.15
C LYS A 225 -18.51 13.90 -3.16
N LEU A 226 -18.65 13.59 -4.45
CA LEU A 226 -18.02 14.39 -5.50
C LEU A 226 -18.37 15.86 -5.25
N PRO A 227 -17.40 16.72 -4.91
CA PRO A 227 -17.67 18.14 -4.90
C PRO A 227 -17.89 18.53 -6.36
N ASN A 228 -18.93 19.32 -6.65
CA ASN A 228 -19.12 20.00 -7.95
C ASN A 228 -17.98 20.99 -8.30
N LYS A 229 -16.86 20.95 -7.59
CA LYS A 229 -15.68 21.79 -7.79
C LYS A 229 -14.43 20.93 -7.70
N GLN A 230 -13.72 20.89 -8.82
CA GLN A 230 -12.31 20.52 -8.89
C GLN A 230 -11.55 21.25 -7.77
N PRO A 231 -10.71 20.57 -6.98
CA PRO A 231 -9.97 21.20 -5.89
C PRO A 231 -9.15 22.38 -6.43
N ASN A 232 -9.23 23.52 -5.75
CA ASN A 232 -8.46 24.71 -6.11
C ASN A 232 -7.00 24.49 -5.71
N PHE A 233 -6.19 24.02 -6.66
CA PHE A 233 -4.78 23.69 -6.46
C PHE A 233 -3.95 24.88 -5.95
N ASP A 234 -4.35 26.13 -6.22
CA ASP A 234 -3.67 27.32 -5.72
C ASP A 234 -3.75 27.48 -4.19
N ALA A 235 -4.81 26.94 -3.57
CA ALA A 235 -4.96 26.98 -2.12
C ALA A 235 -4.02 25.99 -1.42
N ILE A 236 -3.70 24.86 -2.07
CA ILE A 236 -2.85 23.79 -1.51
C ILE A 236 -1.37 24.15 -1.60
N THR A 237 -0.93 24.81 -2.69
CA THR A 237 0.43 25.36 -2.79
C THR A 237 0.73 26.36 -1.67
N LYS A 238 -0.25 27.22 -1.33
CA LYS A 238 -0.14 28.14 -0.18
C LYS A 238 -0.07 27.44 1.17
N ILE A 239 -0.69 26.27 1.33
CA ILE A 239 -0.55 25.47 2.56
C ILE A 239 0.87 24.89 2.65
N ARG A 240 1.44 24.42 1.54
CA ARG A 240 2.83 23.93 1.45
C ARG A 240 3.84 25.03 1.82
N GLU A 241 3.68 26.22 1.27
CA GLU A 241 4.52 27.39 1.59
C GLU A 241 4.43 27.77 3.08
N ASN A 242 3.21 27.76 3.65
CA ASN A 242 3.01 28.05 5.06
C ASN A 242 3.57 26.96 6.00
N LEU A 243 3.54 25.69 5.60
CA LEU A 243 4.11 24.60 6.38
C LEU A 243 5.65 24.61 6.33
N ALA A 244 6.24 24.95 5.17
CA ALA A 244 7.69 25.17 5.04
C ALA A 244 8.15 26.33 5.93
N LEU A 245 7.44 27.47 5.90
CA LEU A 245 7.73 28.62 6.77
C LEU A 245 7.63 28.26 8.27
N ARG A 246 6.66 27.44 8.66
CA ARG A 246 6.49 27.02 10.05
C ARG A 246 7.59 26.07 10.51
N ALA A 247 8.09 25.20 9.63
CA ALA A 247 9.21 24.32 9.96
C ALA A 247 10.51 25.12 10.19
N GLU A 248 10.75 26.18 9.39
CA GLU A 248 11.92 27.06 9.57
C GLU A 248 11.85 27.90 10.87
N LEU A 249 10.65 28.23 11.34
CA LEU A 249 10.43 28.96 12.60
C LEU A 249 10.58 28.10 13.86
N ILE A 250 10.54 26.77 13.74
CA ILE A 250 10.74 25.84 14.87
C ILE A 250 12.23 25.52 15.07
N HIS A 251 13.07 25.78 14.05
CA HIS A 251 14.50 25.49 14.06
C HIS A 251 15.42 26.71 14.26
N ASN A 252 14.84 27.89 14.52
CA ASN A 252 15.54 29.12 14.95
C ASN A 252 15.04 29.56 16.33
#